data_AF-A0A7Y8IMC2-F1
#
_entry.id   AF-A0A7Y8IMC2-F1
#
_cell.length_a   1.000
_cell.length_b   1.000
_cell.length_c   1.000
_cell.angle_alpha   90.00
_cell.angle_beta   90.00
_cell.angle_gamma   90.00
#
_symmetry.space_group_name_H-M   'P 1'
#
loop_
_entity.id
_entity.type
_entity.pdbx_description
1 polymer ?
#
loop_
_entity_poly.entity_id
_entity_poly.type
_entity_poly.pdbx_seq_one_letter_code
_entity_poly.pdbx_strand_id
1 'polypeptide(L)'
;MRARPGFGHLLLVMPLVAAAAWIHWRGTRERDDPAQILSVLRANAAPTLPAPASCRATSRSQVESYDRTSLYTLIDGAAESYLARGFERCVAALYTFSESGSSPTEVTAEVYRFATPAGARELFHEEAPSQGRAVAGVADAVTDGTVLLAVAGRDLLKATAVSGGADATPFLAAVARAWHGKVPQ
;
A
#
# COMPACT_ATOMS: atom_id res chain seq x y z
N MET A 1 -34.50 -27.39 -64.98
CA MET A 1 -34.94 -26.69 -63.75
C MET A 1 -33.71 -26.35 -62.89
N ARG A 2 -33.26 -25.10 -62.90
CA ARG A 2 -32.36 -24.55 -61.87
C ARG A 2 -32.86 -23.14 -61.56
N ALA A 3 -33.55 -22.99 -60.43
CA ALA A 3 -34.01 -21.70 -59.95
C ALA A 3 -32.80 -20.92 -59.44
N ARG A 4 -32.53 -19.76 -60.07
CA ARG A 4 -31.53 -18.79 -59.58
C ARG A 4 -32.09 -18.15 -58.30
N PRO A 5 -31.40 -18.19 -57.16
CA PRO A 5 -31.87 -17.53 -55.95
C PRO A 5 -31.87 -16.01 -56.20
N GLY A 6 -33.03 -15.40 -55.97
CA GLY A 6 -33.31 -14.01 -56.28
C GLY A 6 -32.49 -13.04 -55.44
N PHE A 7 -31.96 -12.01 -56.12
CA PHE A 7 -31.22 -10.87 -55.56
C PHE A 7 -31.91 -10.17 -54.36
N GLY A 8 -33.20 -10.40 -54.13
CA GLY A 8 -33.98 -9.77 -53.05
C GLY A 8 -33.62 -10.25 -51.64
N HIS A 9 -33.16 -11.49 -51.45
CA HIS A 9 -32.79 -11.97 -50.10
C HIS A 9 -31.43 -11.44 -49.62
N LEU A 10 -30.54 -11.09 -50.55
CA LEU A 10 -29.20 -10.56 -50.24
C LEU A 10 -29.27 -9.13 -49.67
N LEU A 11 -30.30 -8.36 -50.02
CA LEU A 11 -30.49 -6.97 -49.60
C LEU A 11 -31.01 -6.82 -48.15
N LEU A 12 -31.69 -7.84 -47.62
CA LEU A 12 -32.22 -7.86 -46.24
C LEU A 12 -31.23 -8.42 -45.20
N VAL A 13 -30.30 -9.28 -45.62
CA VAL A 13 -29.33 -9.90 -44.71
C VAL A 13 -28.17 -8.95 -44.39
N MET A 14 -27.78 -8.09 -45.34
CA MET A 14 -26.70 -7.10 -45.19
C MET A 14 -26.84 -6.18 -43.96
N PRO A 15 -27.99 -5.51 -43.71
CA PRO A 15 -28.14 -4.64 -42.54
C PRO A 15 -28.12 -5.41 -41.21
N LEU A 16 -28.62 -6.66 -41.19
CA LEU A 16 -28.57 -7.53 -40.01
C LEU A 16 -27.14 -7.97 -39.67
N VAL A 17 -26.35 -8.31 -40.69
CA VAL A 17 -24.92 -8.63 -40.52
C VAL A 17 -24.13 -7.40 -40.08
N ALA A 18 -24.42 -6.22 -40.64
CA ALA A 18 -23.80 -4.98 -40.22
C ALA A 18 -24.15 -4.62 -38.76
N ALA A 19 -25.41 -4.79 -38.35
CA ALA A 19 -25.84 -4.59 -36.97
C ALA A 19 -25.19 -5.59 -36.02
N ALA A 20 -25.12 -6.87 -36.38
CA ALA A 20 -24.45 -7.91 -35.58
C ALA A 20 -22.94 -7.65 -35.47
N ALA A 21 -22.28 -7.27 -36.57
CA ALA A 21 -20.88 -6.89 -36.56
C ALA A 21 -20.62 -5.64 -35.72
N TRP A 22 -21.52 -4.65 -35.77
CA TRP A 22 -21.44 -3.44 -34.97
C TRP A 22 -21.66 -3.70 -33.48
N ILE A 23 -22.62 -4.55 -33.12
CA ILE A 23 -22.87 -4.98 -31.73
C ILE A 23 -21.68 -5.79 -31.20
N HIS A 24 -21.13 -6.70 -32.01
CA HIS A 24 -19.95 -7.49 -31.63
C HIS A 24 -18.69 -6.62 -31.48
N TRP A 25 -18.53 -5.63 -32.36
CA TRP A 25 -17.43 -4.66 -32.30
C TRP A 25 -17.57 -3.67 -31.13
N ARG A 26 -18.79 -3.26 -30.76
CA ARG A 26 -19.02 -2.49 -29.52
C ARG A 26 -18.74 -3.33 -28.27
N GLY A 27 -19.23 -4.57 -28.24
CA GLY A 27 -19.08 -5.45 -27.09
C GLY A 27 -17.62 -5.83 -26.79
N THR A 28 -16.73 -5.76 -27.78
CA THR A 28 -15.29 -5.94 -27.58
C THR A 28 -14.56 -4.67 -27.13
N ARG A 29 -15.14 -3.47 -27.33
CA ARG A 29 -14.57 -2.19 -26.88
C ARG A 29 -15.01 -1.73 -25.48
N GLU A 30 -16.12 -2.24 -24.98
CA GLU A 30 -16.65 -1.94 -23.62
C GLU A 30 -16.23 -2.95 -22.55
N ARG A 31 -15.40 -3.95 -22.87
CA ARG A 31 -14.75 -4.74 -21.83
C ARG A 31 -13.69 -3.85 -21.18
N ASP A 32 -14.05 -3.23 -20.06
CA ASP A 32 -13.12 -2.55 -19.18
C ASP A 32 -11.83 -3.38 -19.07
N ASP A 33 -10.70 -2.80 -19.44
CA ASP A 33 -9.43 -3.49 -19.43
C ASP A 33 -9.16 -3.98 -18.00
N PRO A 34 -9.11 -5.30 -17.75
CA PRO A 34 -8.89 -5.82 -16.41
C PRO A 34 -7.56 -5.31 -15.83
N ALA A 35 -6.56 -5.01 -16.66
CA ALA A 35 -5.31 -4.40 -16.20
C ALA A 35 -5.51 -2.97 -15.68
N GLN A 36 -6.39 -2.19 -16.33
CA GLN A 36 -6.75 -0.84 -15.89
C GLN A 36 -7.60 -0.87 -14.61
N ILE A 37 -8.54 -1.82 -14.49
CA ILE A 37 -9.29 -2.00 -13.24
C ILE A 37 -8.33 -2.40 -12.10
N LEU A 38 -7.43 -3.35 -12.35
CA LEU A 38 -6.46 -3.78 -11.33
C LEU A 38 -5.48 -2.67 -10.96
N SER A 39 -5.07 -1.82 -11.90
CA SER A 39 -4.21 -0.68 -11.60
C SER A 39 -4.94 0.36 -10.75
N VAL A 40 -6.20 0.66 -11.06
CA VAL A 40 -7.06 1.55 -10.26
C VAL A 40 -7.32 0.96 -8.88
N LEU A 41 -7.61 -0.34 -8.77
CA LEU A 41 -7.81 -1.02 -7.48
C LEU A 41 -6.52 -1.03 -6.65
N ARG A 42 -5.35 -1.26 -7.26
CA ARG A 42 -4.04 -1.16 -6.57
C ARG A 42 -3.75 0.27 -6.12
N ALA A 43 -4.02 1.26 -6.96
CA ALA A 43 -3.86 2.67 -6.63
C ALA A 43 -4.75 3.11 -5.45
N ASN A 44 -5.91 2.47 -5.29
CA ASN A 44 -6.86 2.71 -4.20
C ASN A 44 -6.78 1.70 -3.04
N ALA A 45 -5.85 0.74 -3.09
CA ALA A 45 -5.70 -0.23 -2.01
C ALA A 45 -5.39 0.50 -0.69
N ALA A 46 -5.84 -0.03 0.44
CA ALA A 46 -5.44 0.52 1.72
C ALA A 46 -3.92 0.29 1.95
N PRO A 47 -3.22 1.16 2.71
CA PRO A 47 -1.89 0.82 3.19
C PRO A 47 -1.93 -0.51 3.95
N THR A 48 -0.86 -1.31 3.85
CA THR A 48 -0.82 -2.63 4.48
C THR A 48 0.43 -2.80 5.33
N LEU A 49 0.26 -3.53 6.43
CA LEU A 49 1.34 -3.91 7.32
C LEU A 49 1.89 -5.31 6.94
N PRO A 50 3.20 -5.58 7.13
CA PRO A 50 3.79 -6.89 6.86
C PRO A 50 3.17 -7.97 7.75
N ALA A 51 3.14 -9.22 7.29
CA ALA A 51 2.69 -10.32 8.15
C ALA A 51 3.75 -10.55 9.25
N PRO A 52 3.37 -11.00 10.47
CA PRO A 52 4.34 -11.19 11.55
C PRO A 52 5.51 -12.10 11.14
N ALA A 53 5.19 -13.25 10.54
CA ALA A 53 6.20 -14.19 10.06
C ALA A 53 7.17 -13.59 9.01
N SER A 54 6.71 -12.64 8.18
CA SER A 54 7.56 -12.02 7.15
C SER A 54 8.63 -11.09 7.72
N CYS A 55 8.42 -10.53 8.91
CA CYS A 55 9.43 -9.77 9.66
C CYS A 55 10.04 -10.57 10.83
N ARG A 56 9.73 -11.88 10.96
CA ARG A 56 10.15 -12.74 12.09
C ARG A 56 9.58 -12.32 13.45
N ALA A 57 8.50 -11.55 13.47
CA ALA A 57 7.75 -11.31 14.69
C ALA A 57 6.98 -12.58 15.09
N THR A 58 6.93 -12.83 16.39
CA THR A 58 6.18 -13.95 16.97
C THR A 58 4.68 -13.70 16.87
N SER A 59 4.25 -12.45 17.05
CA SER A 59 2.85 -12.04 16.95
C SER A 59 2.70 -10.59 16.50
N ARG A 60 1.46 -10.22 16.16
CA ARG A 60 1.03 -8.85 15.94
C ARG A 60 -0.37 -8.68 16.51
N SER A 61 -0.64 -7.52 17.10
CA SER A 61 -1.98 -7.13 17.55
C SER A 61 -2.97 -7.08 16.38
N GLN A 62 -4.24 -6.87 16.71
CA GLN A 62 -5.22 -6.45 15.71
C GLN A 62 -4.74 -5.17 15.04
N VAL A 63 -4.94 -5.09 13.72
CA VAL A 63 -4.62 -3.88 12.96
C VAL A 63 -5.72 -2.87 13.19
N GLU A 64 -5.33 -1.71 13.70
CA GLU A 64 -6.20 -0.55 13.82
C GLU A 64 -6.07 0.32 12.56
N SER A 65 -7.15 1.00 12.19
CA SER A 65 -7.21 1.86 11.02
C SER A 65 -7.72 3.23 11.40
N TYR A 66 -7.03 4.26 10.95
CA TYR A 66 -7.38 5.65 11.20
C TYR A 66 -7.55 6.38 9.87
N ASP A 67 -8.49 7.31 9.82
CA ASP A 67 -8.73 8.20 8.71
C ASP A 67 -8.55 9.65 9.15
N ARG A 68 -8.82 10.60 8.25
CA ARG A 68 -8.65 12.03 8.50
C ARG A 68 -9.41 12.53 9.74
N THR A 69 -10.50 11.86 10.10
CA THR A 69 -11.37 12.19 11.23
C THR A 69 -11.05 11.42 12.50
N SER A 70 -10.17 10.43 12.46
CA SER A 70 -9.76 9.68 13.66
C SER A 70 -8.26 9.74 13.92
N LEU A 71 -7.45 10.35 13.04
CA LEU A 71 -6.00 10.45 13.21
C LEU A 71 -5.57 11.10 14.54
N TYR A 72 -6.33 12.08 15.03
CA TYR A 72 -6.05 12.75 16.31
C TYR A 72 -6.10 11.81 17.51
N THR A 73 -6.78 10.65 17.41
CA THR A 73 -6.79 9.66 18.49
C THR A 73 -5.46 8.90 18.56
N LEU A 74 -4.71 8.85 17.46
CA LEU A 74 -3.41 8.19 17.39
C LEU A 74 -2.26 9.15 17.72
N ILE A 75 -2.23 10.33 17.08
CA ILE A 75 -1.13 11.29 17.17
C ILE A 75 -1.62 12.70 17.54
N ASP A 76 -2.10 12.84 18.77
CA ASP A 76 -2.53 14.13 19.30
C ASP A 76 -1.41 15.18 19.22
N GLY A 77 -1.74 16.40 18.80
CA GLY A 77 -0.81 17.51 18.57
C GLY A 77 -0.02 17.48 17.25
N ALA A 78 0.21 16.32 16.64
CA ALA A 78 0.95 16.20 15.37
C ALA A 78 0.05 15.99 14.13
N ALA A 79 -1.21 15.59 14.33
CA ALA A 79 -2.15 15.25 13.25
C ALA A 79 -2.30 16.35 12.18
N GLU A 80 -2.28 17.63 12.57
CA GLU A 80 -2.37 18.77 11.64
C GLU A 80 -1.25 18.76 10.59
N SER A 81 -0.02 18.42 11.00
CA SER A 81 1.14 18.33 10.11
C SER A 81 0.97 17.24 9.05
N TYR A 82 0.34 16.13 9.42
CA TYR A 82 0.03 15.03 8.51
C TYR A 82 -1.12 15.40 7.55
N LEU A 83 -2.18 16.03 8.09
CA LEU A 83 -3.35 16.46 7.31
C LEU A 83 -2.97 17.51 6.27
N ALA A 84 -2.10 18.47 6.61
CA ALA A 84 -1.58 19.49 5.71
C ALA A 84 -0.82 18.90 4.52
N ARG A 85 -0.19 17.73 4.70
CA ARG A 85 0.53 16.98 3.65
C ARG A 85 -0.36 16.05 2.83
N GLY A 86 -1.68 16.12 3.03
CA GLY A 86 -2.64 15.31 2.30
C GLY A 86 -2.77 13.90 2.83
N PHE A 87 -2.65 13.68 4.14
CA PHE A 87 -2.96 12.40 4.77
C PHE A 87 -4.35 11.87 4.36
N GLU A 88 -4.43 10.57 4.08
CA GLU A 88 -5.68 9.88 3.76
C GLU A 88 -6.05 8.84 4.81
N ARG A 89 -5.14 7.91 5.11
CA ARG A 89 -5.38 6.76 5.99
C ARG A 89 -4.11 6.31 6.69
N CYS A 90 -4.23 5.78 7.90
CA CYS A 90 -3.16 5.10 8.64
C CYS A 90 -3.64 3.70 9.00
N VAL A 91 -2.72 2.73 9.00
CA VAL A 91 -2.93 1.45 9.70
C VAL A 91 -1.81 1.27 10.73
N ALA A 92 -2.16 0.84 11.94
CA ALA A 92 -1.22 0.63 13.02
C ALA A 92 -1.38 -0.73 13.67
N ALA A 93 -0.28 -1.31 14.16
CA ALA A 93 -0.31 -2.51 15.00
C ALA A 93 0.97 -2.63 15.84
N LEU A 94 0.86 -3.31 16.98
CA LEU A 94 1.99 -3.71 17.82
C LEU A 94 2.53 -5.06 17.38
N TYR A 95 3.83 -5.16 17.15
CA TYR A 95 4.55 -6.40 16.86
C TYR A 95 5.34 -6.83 18.08
N THR A 96 5.32 -8.13 18.38
CA THR A 96 6.11 -8.71 19.46
C THR A 96 7.16 -9.65 18.88
N PHE A 97 8.41 -9.44 19.26
CA PHE A 97 9.56 -10.27 18.90
C PHE A 97 10.05 -10.98 20.14
N SER A 98 9.93 -12.30 20.15
CA SER A 98 10.41 -13.14 21.23
C SER A 98 11.56 -14.00 20.74
N GLU A 99 12.77 -13.74 21.23
CA GLU A 99 13.93 -14.59 21.04
C GLU A 99 14.16 -15.44 22.30
N SER A 100 14.56 -16.71 22.11
CA SER A 100 14.80 -17.61 23.24
C SER A 100 15.90 -17.06 24.15
N GLY A 101 15.56 -16.85 25.43
CA GLY A 101 16.51 -16.36 26.43
C GLY A 101 16.59 -14.83 26.58
N SER A 102 15.79 -14.08 25.82
CA SER A 102 15.71 -12.61 25.90
C SER A 102 14.31 -12.15 26.29
N SER A 103 14.21 -10.97 26.90
CA SER A 103 12.91 -10.30 27.08
C SER A 103 12.29 -9.98 25.71
N PRO A 104 10.95 -10.10 25.57
CA PRO A 104 10.28 -9.70 24.33
C PRO A 104 10.58 -8.24 24.00
N THR A 105 10.76 -7.97 22.71
CA THR A 105 10.86 -6.60 22.19
C THR A 105 9.56 -6.26 21.47
N GLU A 106 8.99 -5.11 21.78
CA GLU A 106 7.75 -4.64 21.16
C GLU A 106 8.01 -3.46 20.24
N VAL A 107 7.42 -3.50 19.05
CA VAL A 107 7.55 -2.46 18.04
C VAL A 107 6.16 -2.07 17.56
N THR A 108 5.76 -0.82 17.76
CA THR A 108 4.58 -0.26 17.10
C THR A 108 4.96 0.06 15.66
N ALA A 109 4.18 -0.41 14.69
CA ALA A 109 4.38 -0.09 13.28
C ALA A 109 3.12 0.56 12.71
N GLU A 110 3.31 1.67 12.01
CA GLU A 110 2.28 2.55 11.47
C GLU A 110 2.59 2.81 9.99
N VAL A 111 1.61 2.65 9.11
CA VAL A 111 1.76 2.98 7.68
C VAL A 111 0.75 4.06 7.31
N TYR A 112 1.27 5.25 7.04
CA TYR A 112 0.52 6.43 6.66
C TYR A 112 0.47 6.55 5.13
N ARG A 113 -0.73 6.63 4.57
CA ARG A 113 -0.97 6.91 3.15
C ARG A 113 -1.30 8.39 2.94
N PHE A 114 -0.64 8.99 1.97
CA PHE A 114 -0.84 10.38 1.55
C PHE A 114 -1.47 10.44 0.15
N ALA A 115 -2.09 11.57 -0.17
CA ALA A 115 -2.67 11.85 -1.48
C ALA A 115 -1.62 11.79 -2.60
N THR A 116 -0.39 12.22 -2.31
CA THR A 116 0.72 12.23 -3.27
C THR A 116 2.01 11.70 -2.63
N PRO A 117 2.97 11.20 -3.44
CA PRO A 117 4.30 10.82 -2.94
C PRO A 117 5.06 11.95 -2.26
N ALA A 118 4.81 13.20 -2.67
CA ALA A 118 5.45 14.37 -2.09
C ALA A 118 5.11 14.51 -0.60
N GLY A 119 3.83 14.33 -0.21
CA GLY A 119 3.42 14.42 1.20
C GLY A 119 4.11 13.40 2.10
N ALA A 120 4.24 12.15 1.65
CA ALA A 120 4.97 11.11 2.38
C ALA A 120 6.47 11.43 2.51
N ARG A 121 7.08 11.93 1.43
CA ARG A 121 8.51 12.28 1.39
C ARG A 121 8.83 13.50 2.25
N GLU A 122 7.99 14.53 2.23
CA GLU A 122 8.15 15.71 3.08
C GLU A 122 8.10 15.34 4.56
N LEU A 123 7.13 14.51 4.95
CA LEU A 123 7.04 14.04 6.33
C LEU A 123 8.23 13.16 6.70
N PHE A 124 8.68 12.28 5.80
CA PHE A 124 9.91 11.51 6.00
C PHE A 124 11.10 12.41 6.33
N HIS A 125 11.29 13.50 5.59
CA HIS A 125 12.41 14.41 5.83
C HIS A 125 12.25 15.24 7.10
N GLU A 126 11.03 15.63 7.47
CA GLU A 126 10.76 16.37 8.71
C GLU A 126 11.00 15.49 9.95
N GLU A 127 10.53 14.25 9.93
CA GLU A 127 10.58 13.36 11.09
C GLU A 127 11.83 12.48 11.15
N ALA A 128 12.65 12.45 10.09
CA ALA A 128 13.86 11.64 10.05
C ALA A 128 14.74 11.93 11.29
N PRO A 129 15.11 10.90 12.07
CA PRO A 129 15.93 11.11 13.25
C PRO A 129 17.28 11.68 12.83
N SER A 130 17.74 12.71 13.55
CA SER A 130 18.98 13.43 13.22
C SER A 130 20.24 12.55 13.24
N GLN A 131 20.23 11.46 14.02
CA GLN A 131 21.28 10.44 14.10
C GLN A 131 20.92 9.16 13.33
N GLY A 132 19.89 9.22 12.47
CA GLY A 132 19.40 8.11 11.69
C GLY A 132 20.44 7.56 10.73
N ARG A 133 20.58 6.24 10.69
CA ARG A 133 21.41 5.51 9.74
C ARG A 133 20.54 4.82 8.72
N ALA A 134 21.04 4.72 7.49
CA ALA A 134 20.33 4.01 6.43
C ALA A 134 20.13 2.53 6.78
N VAL A 135 18.95 2.00 6.47
CA VAL A 135 18.63 0.58 6.68
C VAL A 135 19.14 -0.22 5.48
N ALA A 136 20.06 -1.16 5.72
CA ALA A 136 20.64 -1.97 4.65
C ALA A 136 19.56 -2.74 3.86
N GLY A 137 19.57 -2.59 2.54
CA GLY A 137 18.65 -3.29 1.62
C GLY A 137 17.24 -2.70 1.52
N VAL A 138 16.99 -1.53 2.11
CA VAL A 138 15.73 -0.79 1.98
C VAL A 138 16.04 0.61 1.51
N ALA A 139 15.60 0.96 0.30
CA ALA A 139 15.75 2.32 -0.20
C ALA A 139 14.91 3.28 0.64
N ASP A 140 15.39 4.50 0.83
CA ASP A 140 14.65 5.57 1.52
C ASP A 140 14.15 5.17 2.93
N ALA A 141 15.01 4.49 3.69
CA ALA A 141 14.74 4.07 5.06
C ALA A 141 15.90 4.43 6.01
N VAL A 142 15.55 5.00 7.17
CA VAL A 142 16.49 5.42 8.21
C VAL A 142 16.03 4.95 9.59
N THR A 143 16.97 4.64 10.48
CA THR A 143 16.68 4.31 11.87
C THR A 143 17.80 4.76 12.81
N ASP A 144 17.44 5.18 14.02
CA ASP A 144 18.39 5.45 15.12
C ASP A 144 18.41 4.34 16.19
N GLY A 145 17.76 3.20 15.90
CA GLY A 145 17.60 2.07 16.80
C GLY A 145 16.39 2.15 17.73
N THR A 146 15.73 3.30 17.82
CA THR A 146 14.45 3.46 18.54
C THR A 146 13.30 3.71 17.58
N VAL A 147 13.51 4.59 16.60
CA VAL A 147 12.55 4.92 15.57
C VAL A 147 13.13 4.50 14.22
N LEU A 148 12.26 4.02 13.34
CA LEU A 148 12.52 3.79 11.95
C LEU A 148 11.49 4.52 11.11
N LEU A 149 11.96 5.20 10.07
CA LEU A 149 11.13 5.71 8.98
C LEU A 149 11.53 5.04 7.68
N ALA A 150 10.55 4.71 6.84
CA ALA A 150 10.76 4.33 5.45
C ALA A 150 9.66 4.92 4.58
N VAL A 151 9.99 5.35 3.36
CA VAL A 151 9.00 5.88 2.41
C VAL A 151 9.01 5.09 1.11
N ALA A 152 7.82 4.77 0.59
CA ALA A 152 7.66 4.09 -0.69
C ALA A 152 6.41 4.61 -1.41
N GLY A 153 6.62 5.35 -2.49
CA GLY A 153 5.54 6.02 -3.22
C GLY A 153 4.74 6.96 -2.31
N ARG A 154 3.46 6.65 -2.12
CA ARG A 154 2.50 7.44 -1.32
C ARG A 154 2.48 7.05 0.16
N ASP A 155 3.24 6.03 0.56
CA ASP A 155 3.19 5.50 1.90
C ASP A 155 4.46 5.81 2.68
N LEU A 156 4.27 6.12 3.96
CA LEU A 156 5.32 6.25 4.96
C LEU A 156 5.11 5.20 6.05
N LEU A 157 6.09 4.33 6.24
CA LEU A 157 6.20 3.44 7.40
C LEU A 157 6.93 4.18 8.51
N LYS A 158 6.32 4.24 9.69
CA LYS A 158 6.96 4.63 10.95
C LYS A 158 6.90 3.44 11.90
N ALA A 159 8.04 3.04 12.45
CA ALA A 159 8.11 1.98 13.44
C ALA A 159 8.88 2.45 14.68
N THR A 160 8.35 2.20 15.86
CA THR A 160 8.89 2.69 17.13
C THR A 160 9.03 1.52 18.09
N ALA A 161 10.22 1.31 18.64
CA ALA A 161 10.44 0.38 19.73
C ALA A 161 9.79 0.92 21.02
N VAL A 162 8.89 0.15 21.62
CA VAL A 162 8.09 0.54 22.81
C VAL A 162 8.71 0.01 24.08
N SER A 163 9.18 -1.24 24.04
CA SER A 163 9.81 -1.93 25.16
C SER A 163 10.91 -2.85 24.63
N GLY A 164 12.08 -2.86 25.29
CA GLY A 164 13.20 -3.70 24.89
C GLY A 164 14.39 -3.60 25.84
N GLY A 165 14.87 -4.75 26.32
CA GLY A 165 16.13 -4.85 27.09
C GLY A 165 17.38 -4.96 26.21
N ALA A 166 17.23 -4.93 24.88
CA ALA A 166 18.29 -5.08 23.89
C ALA A 166 18.13 -4.06 22.74
N ASP A 167 19.14 -3.94 21.88
CA ASP A 167 19.12 -3.13 20.67
C ASP A 167 17.96 -3.55 19.74
N ALA A 168 17.00 -2.63 19.50
CA ALA A 168 15.82 -2.90 18.69
C ALA A 168 16.03 -2.71 17.17
N THR A 169 17.20 -2.19 16.77
CA THR A 169 17.61 -2.00 15.37
C THR A 169 17.34 -3.22 14.47
N PRO A 170 17.72 -4.47 14.82
CA PRO A 170 17.46 -5.62 13.96
C PRO A 170 15.96 -5.88 13.71
N PHE A 171 15.10 -5.63 14.72
CA PHE A 171 13.66 -5.83 14.61
C PHE A 171 13.01 -4.74 13.76
N LEU A 172 13.39 -3.48 13.98
CA LEU A 172 12.96 -2.35 13.14
C LEU A 172 13.34 -2.59 11.67
N ALA A 173 14.59 -2.95 11.41
CA ALA A 173 15.07 -3.25 10.06
C ALA A 173 14.33 -4.44 9.41
N ALA A 174 13.92 -5.44 10.20
CA ALA A 174 13.14 -6.57 9.70
C ALA A 174 11.72 -6.15 9.28
N VAL A 175 11.05 -5.27 10.04
CA VAL A 175 9.75 -4.69 9.67
C VAL A 175 9.87 -3.92 8.35
N ALA A 176 10.87 -3.04 8.23
CA ALA A 176 11.09 -2.24 7.03
C ALA A 176 11.34 -3.09 5.77
N ARG A 177 12.21 -4.11 5.87
CA ARG A 177 12.47 -5.04 4.77
C ARG A 177 11.22 -5.81 4.35
N ALA A 178 10.46 -6.31 5.32
CA ALA A 178 9.24 -7.06 5.05
C ALA A 178 8.14 -6.18 4.42
N TRP A 179 8.05 -4.92 4.84
CA TRP A 179 7.10 -3.95 4.29
C TRP A 179 7.48 -3.55 2.87
N HIS A 180 8.74 -3.15 2.64
CA HIS A 180 9.24 -2.75 1.32
C HIS A 180 9.11 -3.87 0.28
N GLY A 181 9.27 -5.14 0.67
CA GLY A 181 9.05 -6.28 -0.22
C GLY A 181 7.60 -6.45 -0.72
N LYS A 182 6.63 -5.75 -0.12
CA LYS A 182 5.22 -5.78 -0.52
C LYS A 182 4.79 -4.57 -1.35
N VAL A 183 5.52 -3.46 -1.29
CA VAL A 183 5.15 -2.25 -2.04
C VAL A 183 5.54 -2.45 -3.51
N PRO A 184 4.60 -2.34 -4.47
CA PRO A 184 4.95 -2.37 -5.89
C PRO A 184 5.92 -1.24 -6.22
N GLN A 185 7.01 -1.55 -6.93
CA GLN A 185 7.94 -0.54 -7.46
C GLN A 185 7.34 0.23 -8.63
#